data_AF-A0A9P7WW26-F1
#
_entry.id   AF-A0A9P7WW26-F1
#
_cell.length_a   1.000
_cell.length_b   1.000
_cell.length_c   1.000
_cell.angle_alpha   90.00
_cell.angle_beta   90.00
_cell.angle_gamma   90.00
#
_symmetry.space_group_name_H-M   'P 1'
#
loop_
_entity.id
_entity.type
_entity.pdbx_description
1 polymer ?
#
loop_
_entity_poly.entity_id
_entity_poly.type
_entity_poly.pdbx_seq_one_letter_code
_entity_poly.pdbx_strand_id
1 'polypeptide(L)'
;MGWLPPSSVNPINVAVEASPLPTVIEIKAGKELCDLVGFLTDIKSDPIDWGHITCDGSIANLESMWAARNLKFYPFSVKKAVKKELAFIADTFKVPLCSEDDGAATKLLKDFTTWKLLNITPSNVLNIPTRLLTEYAVTLTFLQKTIKPCLIQTLEKASIEEEFDSKPMAYFASATMHYSWPKAAAVTGIGSENVLAVDVDNSARMDVNDLEKHLEECLKNNRAVYAVVAIIGSTEHGACDPLKHIVTVREKYRKKGVSFVLHADGAWGTYFMTTISPEHRTVIRPPQRKILAGKPKDNYVPTLPLKFETAQSLGYLSDCGSITVDPHKSGYTQYPAGGLLYRDQRMRYLVTWTSPIVYRNEPENIGVYSIEGSNLVLSLCDRPWVERICSAFGRLYLVRLRCMPSSPRFRQHQPTSLLFLLTSSPPNRMEETWRRKRHT
;
A
#
# COMPACT_ATOMS: atom_id res chain seq x y z
N MET A 1 -8.18 -17.78 21.90
CA MET A 1 -7.94 -19.15 22.39
C MET A 1 -6.96 -19.91 21.48
N GLY A 2 -6.83 -19.60 20.20
CA GLY A 2 -5.84 -20.16 19.27
C GLY A 2 -4.44 -19.54 19.25
N TRP A 3 -4.13 -18.48 20.01
CA TRP A 3 -2.73 -18.08 20.30
C TRP A 3 -2.02 -19.07 21.22
N LEU A 4 -2.77 -19.89 21.97
CA LEU A 4 -2.23 -21.02 22.72
C LEU A 4 -2.36 -22.28 21.85
N PRO A 5 -1.37 -22.61 20.99
CA PRO A 5 -1.31 -23.96 20.46
C PRO A 5 -1.12 -24.94 21.63
N PRO A 6 -1.48 -26.22 21.49
CA PRO A 6 -0.92 -27.24 22.37
C PRO A 6 0.61 -27.07 22.32
N SER A 7 1.25 -27.08 23.50
CA SER A 7 2.68 -26.82 23.73
C SER A 7 3.65 -27.78 23.00
N SER A 8 3.16 -28.55 22.03
CA SER A 8 3.83 -29.61 21.28
C SER A 8 4.10 -29.28 19.80
N VAL A 9 3.61 -28.16 19.25
CA VAL A 9 3.86 -27.80 17.83
C VAL A 9 4.31 -26.35 17.70
N ASN A 10 5.55 -26.12 17.24
CA ASN A 10 6.17 -24.81 17.02
C ASN A 10 6.50 -24.63 15.52
N PRO A 11 5.49 -24.41 14.65
CA PRO A 11 5.70 -24.35 13.21
C PRO A 11 6.41 -23.04 12.80
N ILE A 12 7.28 -23.12 11.79
CA ILE A 12 8.05 -21.98 11.28
C ILE A 12 7.66 -21.71 9.82
N ASN A 13 7.05 -20.56 9.53
CA ASN A 13 6.46 -20.21 8.23
C ASN A 13 7.45 -19.84 7.11
N VAL A 14 8.75 -20.11 7.30
CA VAL A 14 9.76 -19.84 6.28
C VAL A 14 9.72 -20.85 5.13
N ALA A 15 9.37 -22.10 5.45
CA ALA A 15 9.32 -23.21 4.50
C ALA A 15 8.05 -24.05 4.74
N VAL A 16 7.38 -24.41 3.65
CA VAL A 16 6.13 -25.17 3.65
C VAL A 16 6.33 -26.53 4.32
N GLU A 17 7.47 -27.17 4.08
CA GLU A 17 7.84 -28.45 4.69
C GLU A 17 7.95 -28.39 6.23
N ALA A 18 8.26 -27.22 6.79
CA ALA A 18 8.31 -26.99 8.23
C ALA A 18 6.96 -26.53 8.82
N SER A 19 6.00 -26.13 7.99
CA SER A 19 4.75 -25.48 8.42
C SER A 19 3.60 -25.59 7.40
N PRO A 20 3.23 -26.80 6.92
CA PRO A 20 2.35 -26.93 5.77
C PRO A 20 0.96 -26.33 5.99
N LEU A 21 0.39 -26.52 7.19
CA LEU A 21 -0.92 -25.95 7.53
C LEU A 21 -0.85 -24.44 7.82
N PRO A 22 0.04 -23.95 8.70
CA PRO A 22 0.19 -22.50 8.95
C PRO A 22 0.56 -21.69 7.71
N THR A 23 1.34 -22.24 6.76
CA THR A 23 1.61 -21.59 5.47
C THR A 23 0.32 -21.39 4.66
N VAL A 24 -0.54 -22.41 4.59
CA VAL A 24 -1.84 -22.30 3.89
C VAL A 24 -2.77 -21.29 4.56
N ILE A 25 -2.75 -21.22 5.91
CA ILE A 25 -3.52 -20.23 6.68
C ILE A 25 -3.06 -18.81 6.33
N GLU A 26 -1.75 -18.57 6.26
CA GLU A 26 -1.19 -17.27 5.91
C GLU A 26 -1.58 -16.84 4.48
N ILE A 27 -1.43 -17.75 3.51
CA ILE A 27 -1.84 -17.51 2.11
C ILE A 27 -3.32 -17.14 2.05
N LYS A 28 -4.17 -17.82 2.84
CA LYS A 28 -5.60 -17.50 2.92
C LYS A 28 -5.84 -16.13 3.56
N ALA A 29 -5.16 -15.81 4.66
CA ALA A 29 -5.27 -14.51 5.32
C ALA A 29 -4.86 -13.37 4.38
N GLY A 30 -3.76 -13.53 3.64
CA GLY A 30 -3.32 -12.58 2.62
C GLY A 30 -4.38 -12.35 1.53
N LYS A 31 -5.00 -13.42 1.03
CA LYS A 31 -6.11 -13.32 0.06
C LYS A 31 -7.32 -12.58 0.64
N GLU A 32 -7.73 -12.91 1.85
CA GLU A 32 -8.87 -12.26 2.49
C GLU A 32 -8.62 -10.76 2.75
N LEU A 33 -7.37 -10.37 3.07
CA LEU A 33 -6.97 -8.97 3.19
C LEU A 33 -6.95 -8.25 1.82
N CYS A 34 -6.51 -8.92 0.76
CA CYS A 34 -6.62 -8.40 -0.61
C CYS A 34 -8.11 -8.17 -0.99
N ASP A 35 -8.98 -9.15 -0.76
CA ASP A 35 -10.41 -9.02 -1.08
C ASP A 35 -11.07 -7.87 -0.30
N LEU A 36 -10.63 -7.61 0.94
CA LEU A 36 -11.11 -6.49 1.76
C LEU A 36 -10.88 -5.12 1.10
N VAL A 37 -9.75 -4.94 0.43
CA VAL A 37 -9.34 -3.67 -0.21
C VAL A 37 -9.75 -3.58 -1.68
N GLY A 38 -10.43 -4.61 -2.22
CA GLY A 38 -10.87 -4.65 -3.62
C GLY A 38 -9.80 -5.12 -4.59
N PHE A 39 -8.78 -5.83 -4.10
CA PHE A 39 -7.80 -6.53 -4.92
C PHE A 39 -8.38 -7.83 -5.49
N LEU A 40 -7.89 -8.25 -6.67
CA LEU A 40 -8.34 -9.41 -7.43
C LEU A 40 -7.41 -10.60 -7.22
N THR A 41 -7.90 -11.63 -6.52
CA THR A 41 -7.10 -12.80 -6.11
C THR A 41 -7.41 -14.07 -6.93
N ASP A 42 -8.34 -14.00 -7.90
CA ASP A 42 -8.66 -15.11 -8.81
C ASP A 42 -7.47 -15.35 -9.76
N ILE A 43 -7.10 -16.62 -9.95
CA ILE A 43 -6.01 -17.06 -10.83
C ILE A 43 -6.19 -16.65 -12.30
N LYS A 44 -7.41 -16.32 -12.71
CA LYS A 44 -7.74 -15.82 -14.05
C LYS A 44 -7.56 -14.30 -14.18
N SER A 45 -7.33 -13.59 -13.08
CA SER A 45 -7.12 -12.14 -13.10
C SER A 45 -5.76 -11.80 -13.69
N ASP A 46 -5.66 -10.65 -14.35
CA ASP A 46 -4.38 -10.06 -14.76
C ASP A 46 -4.38 -8.56 -14.44
N PRO A 47 -3.61 -8.09 -13.45
CA PRO A 47 -2.73 -8.87 -12.57
C PRO A 47 -3.49 -9.71 -11.53
N ILE A 48 -2.78 -10.65 -10.89
CA ILE A 48 -3.23 -11.38 -9.69
C ILE A 48 -2.61 -10.69 -8.48
N ASP A 49 -3.42 -10.43 -7.47
CA ASP A 49 -3.00 -9.74 -6.27
C ASP A 49 -2.53 -10.71 -5.18
N TRP A 50 -1.66 -10.24 -4.29
CA TRP A 50 -1.05 -11.10 -3.28
C TRP A 50 -0.78 -10.33 -1.99
N GLY A 51 -0.90 -11.02 -0.85
CA GLY A 51 -0.56 -10.47 0.45
C GLY A 51 0.03 -11.53 1.36
N HIS A 52 0.75 -11.09 2.38
CA HIS A 52 1.33 -11.94 3.43
C HIS A 52 1.36 -11.19 4.78
N ILE A 53 1.76 -11.89 5.83
CA ILE A 53 1.87 -11.33 7.18
C ILE A 53 3.32 -11.00 7.51
N THR A 54 3.52 -9.82 8.08
CA THR A 54 4.79 -9.38 8.65
C THR A 54 4.69 -9.35 10.17
N CYS A 55 5.81 -9.26 10.88
CA CYS A 55 5.78 -9.09 12.34
C CYS A 55 5.08 -7.79 12.76
N ASP A 56 5.26 -6.70 11.98
CA ASP A 56 4.57 -5.43 12.19
C ASP A 56 4.50 -4.55 10.93
N GLY A 57 3.75 -3.45 11.02
CA GLY A 57 3.59 -2.48 9.94
C GLY A 57 4.84 -1.68 9.60
N SER A 58 5.83 -1.59 10.50
CA SER A 58 7.12 -0.96 10.17
C SER A 58 7.91 -1.82 9.19
N ILE A 59 7.86 -3.15 9.37
CA ILE A 59 8.45 -4.10 8.43
C ILE A 59 7.68 -4.13 7.11
N ALA A 60 6.34 -4.11 7.13
CA ALA A 60 5.54 -3.99 5.91
C ALA A 60 5.88 -2.71 5.12
N ASN A 61 6.01 -1.57 5.80
CA ASN A 61 6.43 -0.31 5.17
C ASN A 61 7.85 -0.40 4.59
N LEU A 62 8.79 -1.01 5.33
CA LEU A 62 10.16 -1.25 4.86
C LEU A 62 10.21 -2.12 3.59
N GLU A 63 9.47 -3.23 3.59
CA GLU A 63 9.38 -4.12 2.42
C GLU A 63 8.75 -3.41 1.21
N SER A 64 7.70 -2.61 1.42
CA SER A 64 7.07 -1.84 0.35
C SER A 64 8.05 -0.85 -0.29
N MET A 65 8.90 -0.21 0.53
CA MET A 65 9.95 0.69 0.06
C MET A 65 11.04 -0.07 -0.68
N TRP A 66 11.44 -1.24 -0.17
CA TRP A 66 12.42 -2.10 -0.82
C TRP A 66 11.95 -2.57 -2.20
N ALA A 67 10.70 -3.00 -2.32
CA ALA A 67 10.08 -3.37 -3.58
C ALA A 67 10.02 -2.18 -4.55
N ALA A 68 9.58 -1.00 -4.10
CA ALA A 68 9.53 0.21 -4.93
C ALA A 68 10.92 0.66 -5.42
N ARG A 69 11.94 0.54 -4.57
CA ARG A 69 13.34 0.80 -4.93
C ARG A 69 13.79 -0.12 -6.05
N ASN A 70 13.61 -1.43 -5.87
CA ASN A 70 14.07 -2.44 -6.82
C ASN A 70 13.28 -2.37 -8.15
N LEU A 71 11.98 -2.08 -8.10
CA LEU A 71 11.14 -1.83 -9.26
C LEU A 71 11.73 -0.71 -10.14
N LYS A 72 12.11 0.41 -9.50
CA LYS A 72 12.56 1.61 -10.21
C LYS A 72 13.84 1.40 -11.01
N PHE A 73 14.73 0.52 -10.53
CA PHE A 73 15.97 0.20 -11.21
C PHE A 73 15.90 -1.03 -12.12
N TYR A 74 14.85 -1.84 -12.04
CA TYR A 74 14.72 -3.04 -12.86
C TYR A 74 14.92 -2.80 -14.37
N PRO A 75 14.36 -1.72 -14.99
CA PRO A 75 14.61 -1.44 -16.40
C PRO A 75 16.08 -1.19 -16.76
N PHE A 76 16.87 -0.65 -15.84
CA PHE A 76 18.31 -0.45 -16.03
C PHE A 76 19.03 -1.80 -16.07
N SER A 77 18.67 -2.70 -15.15
CA SER A 77 19.21 -4.06 -15.11
C SER A 77 18.90 -4.82 -16.41
N VAL A 78 17.68 -4.70 -16.93
CA VAL A 78 17.30 -5.28 -18.23
C VAL A 78 18.10 -4.64 -19.36
N LYS A 79 18.18 -3.30 -19.41
CA LYS A 79 18.95 -2.59 -20.45
C LYS A 79 20.43 -2.97 -20.44
N LYS A 80 21.02 -3.21 -19.26
CA LYS A 80 22.40 -3.70 -19.11
C LYS A 80 22.56 -5.13 -19.61
N ALA A 81 21.61 -6.02 -19.30
CA ALA A 81 21.57 -7.38 -19.83
C ALA A 81 21.39 -7.43 -21.36
N VAL A 82 20.63 -6.48 -21.93
CA VAL A 82 20.47 -6.31 -23.39
C VAL A 82 21.78 -5.93 -24.09
N LYS A 83 22.76 -5.32 -23.40
CA LYS A 83 24.09 -5.10 -23.98
C LYS A 83 24.97 -6.36 -23.98
N LYS A 84 24.52 -7.45 -23.34
CA LYS A 84 25.30 -8.68 -23.13
C LYS A 84 24.49 -9.90 -23.60
N GLU A 85 24.05 -10.76 -22.68
CA GLU A 85 23.43 -12.04 -23.01
C GLU A 85 22.02 -11.90 -23.63
N LEU A 86 21.37 -10.73 -23.51
CA LEU A 86 20.11 -10.40 -24.18
C LEU A 86 20.31 -9.51 -25.43
N ALA A 87 21.49 -9.50 -26.06
CA ALA A 87 21.75 -8.68 -27.26
C ALA A 87 20.76 -8.93 -28.42
N PHE A 88 20.25 -10.15 -28.55
CA PHE A 88 19.34 -10.54 -29.64
C PHE A 88 17.97 -9.83 -29.61
N ILE A 89 17.56 -9.25 -28.47
CA ILE A 89 16.29 -8.49 -28.38
C ILE A 89 16.47 -6.98 -28.55
N ALA A 90 17.72 -6.49 -28.67
CA ALA A 90 18.01 -5.06 -28.59
C ALA A 90 17.30 -4.21 -29.65
N ASP A 91 17.12 -4.76 -30.85
CA ASP A 91 16.53 -4.06 -32.00
C ASP A 91 15.01 -4.26 -32.15
N THR A 92 14.40 -5.07 -31.29
CA THR A 92 13.00 -5.50 -31.42
C THR A 92 12.18 -5.24 -30.16
N PHE A 93 12.78 -5.28 -28.97
CA PHE A 93 12.04 -5.14 -27.72
C PHE A 93 11.63 -3.68 -27.43
N LYS A 94 10.34 -3.40 -27.65
CA LYS A 94 9.73 -2.10 -27.39
C LYS A 94 9.02 -2.06 -26.05
N VAL A 95 9.15 -0.97 -25.31
CA VAL A 95 8.44 -0.72 -24.04
C VAL A 95 7.53 0.50 -24.20
N PRO A 96 6.31 0.49 -23.62
CA PRO A 96 5.45 1.67 -23.63
C PRO A 96 6.08 2.86 -22.91
N LEU A 97 5.85 4.05 -23.46
CA LEU A 97 6.27 5.30 -22.82
C LEU A 97 5.28 5.70 -21.70
N CYS A 98 5.75 6.50 -20.74
CA CYS A 98 4.93 7.02 -19.65
C CYS A 98 3.92 8.06 -20.14
N SER A 99 4.41 8.98 -20.97
CA SER A 99 3.67 9.96 -21.76
C SER A 99 3.83 9.63 -23.24
N GLU A 100 2.84 9.99 -24.05
CA GLU A 100 2.94 9.96 -25.51
C GLU A 100 3.88 11.07 -25.99
N ASP A 101 5.17 10.93 -25.68
CA ASP A 101 6.21 11.80 -26.23
C ASP A 101 6.42 11.45 -27.70
N ASP A 102 6.58 12.47 -28.54
CA ASP A 102 6.93 12.33 -29.98
C ASP A 102 5.90 11.54 -30.82
N GLY A 103 4.64 11.43 -30.36
CA GLY A 103 3.56 10.75 -31.08
C GLY A 103 3.67 9.22 -31.14
N ALA A 104 4.62 8.63 -30.41
CA ALA A 104 4.85 7.18 -30.38
C ALA A 104 4.44 6.58 -29.02
N ALA A 105 3.55 5.58 -29.03
CA ALA A 105 3.12 4.91 -27.80
C ALA A 105 4.18 3.97 -27.19
N THR A 106 5.15 3.52 -28.00
CA THR A 106 6.21 2.59 -27.59
C THR A 106 7.54 2.94 -28.25
N LYS A 107 8.66 2.61 -27.61
CA LYS A 107 10.02 2.80 -28.17
C LYS A 107 10.93 1.63 -27.78
N LEU A 108 12.02 1.41 -28.51
CA LEU A 108 12.99 0.35 -28.18
C LEU A 108 13.65 0.64 -26.83
N LEU A 109 13.76 -0.37 -25.96
CA LEU A 109 14.33 -0.20 -24.61
C LEU A 109 15.75 0.36 -24.64
N LYS A 110 16.56 -0.04 -25.64
CA LYS A 110 17.93 0.47 -25.81
C LYS A 110 18.00 2.00 -26.00
N ASP A 111 16.95 2.60 -26.58
CA ASP A 111 16.88 4.02 -26.92
C ASP A 111 16.28 4.88 -25.79
N PHE A 112 15.91 4.28 -24.66
CA PHE A 112 15.37 5.05 -23.53
C PHE A 112 16.49 5.86 -22.86
N THR A 113 16.24 7.13 -22.60
CA THR A 113 17.07 7.96 -21.72
C THR A 113 16.92 7.52 -20.26
N THR A 114 17.83 7.95 -19.37
CA THR A 114 17.73 7.70 -17.92
C THR A 114 16.37 8.13 -17.37
N TRP A 115 15.89 9.32 -17.76
CA TRP A 115 14.57 9.82 -17.36
C TRP A 115 13.43 8.90 -17.81
N LYS A 116 13.46 8.44 -19.06
CA LYS A 116 12.41 7.54 -19.59
C LYS A 116 12.44 6.17 -18.89
N LEU A 117 13.61 5.63 -18.57
CA LEU A 117 13.75 4.37 -17.81
C LEU A 117 13.16 4.48 -16.40
N LEU A 118 13.48 5.58 -15.69
CA LEU A 118 12.98 5.82 -14.33
C LEU A 118 11.47 6.06 -14.25
N ASN A 119 10.83 6.40 -15.37
CA ASN A 119 9.42 6.73 -15.43
C ASN A 119 8.57 5.70 -16.18
N ILE A 120 9.09 4.51 -16.51
CA ILE A 120 8.22 3.41 -16.95
C ILE A 120 7.19 3.13 -15.85
N THR A 121 5.93 2.94 -16.22
CA THR A 121 4.85 2.67 -15.27
C THR A 121 5.10 1.34 -14.53
N PRO A 122 4.79 1.23 -13.23
CA PRO A 122 4.99 0.00 -12.45
C PRO A 122 4.50 -1.28 -13.15
N SER A 123 3.29 -1.25 -13.70
CA SER A 123 2.69 -2.37 -14.44
C SER A 123 3.55 -2.80 -15.64
N ASN A 124 4.02 -1.85 -16.43
CA ASN A 124 4.88 -2.12 -17.58
C ASN A 124 6.25 -2.67 -17.18
N VAL A 125 6.83 -2.22 -16.06
CA VAL A 125 8.08 -2.80 -15.53
C VAL A 125 7.85 -4.24 -15.09
N LEU A 126 6.80 -4.50 -14.31
CA LEU A 126 6.45 -5.83 -13.81
C LEU A 126 6.09 -6.81 -14.95
N ASN A 127 5.63 -6.29 -16.08
CA ASN A 127 5.29 -7.10 -17.24
C ASN A 127 6.50 -7.47 -18.12
N ILE A 128 7.68 -6.86 -17.91
CA ILE A 128 8.87 -7.15 -18.72
C ILE A 128 9.22 -8.66 -18.74
N PRO A 129 9.33 -9.37 -17.59
CA PRO A 129 9.62 -10.81 -17.60
C PRO A 129 8.62 -11.62 -18.44
N THR A 130 7.32 -11.36 -18.27
CA THR A 130 6.25 -12.03 -19.02
C THR A 130 6.35 -11.75 -20.51
N ARG A 131 6.66 -10.51 -20.89
CA ARG A 131 6.86 -10.12 -22.30
C ARG A 131 8.09 -10.76 -22.92
N LEU A 132 9.20 -10.83 -22.20
CA LEU A 132 10.41 -11.53 -22.67
C LEU A 132 10.13 -13.02 -22.90
N LEU A 133 9.37 -13.66 -22.01
CA LEU A 133 8.95 -15.05 -22.17
C LEU A 133 8.04 -15.23 -23.39
N THR A 134 7.03 -14.39 -23.55
CA THR A 134 6.00 -14.56 -24.59
C THR A 134 6.44 -14.11 -25.97
N GLU A 135 7.20 -13.02 -26.08
CA GLU A 135 7.64 -12.44 -27.36
C GLU A 135 8.94 -13.09 -27.89
N TYR A 136 9.82 -13.57 -26.99
CA TYR A 136 11.17 -14.04 -27.36
C TYR A 136 11.52 -15.44 -26.83
N ALA A 137 10.57 -16.14 -26.21
CA ALA A 137 10.80 -17.45 -25.58
C ALA A 137 11.94 -17.43 -24.53
N VAL A 138 12.21 -16.28 -23.92
CA VAL A 138 13.20 -16.14 -22.85
C VAL A 138 12.65 -16.80 -21.59
N THR A 139 13.15 -18.00 -21.28
CA THR A 139 12.73 -18.71 -20.07
C THR A 139 13.07 -17.91 -18.81
N LEU A 140 12.24 -18.02 -17.79
CA LEU A 140 12.41 -17.27 -16.54
C LEU A 140 13.69 -17.66 -15.80
N THR A 141 14.10 -18.92 -15.90
CA THR A 141 15.38 -19.43 -15.38
C THR A 141 16.57 -18.79 -16.09
N PHE A 142 16.52 -18.68 -17.42
CA PHE A 142 17.55 -17.99 -18.18
C PHE A 142 17.57 -16.50 -17.84
N LEU A 143 16.40 -15.84 -17.82
CA LEU A 143 16.29 -14.43 -17.45
C LEU A 143 16.88 -14.17 -16.07
N GLN A 144 16.55 -14.99 -15.08
CA GLN A 144 17.05 -14.88 -13.72
C GLN A 144 18.57 -14.96 -13.68
N LYS A 145 19.16 -15.97 -14.33
CA LYS A 145 20.62 -16.16 -14.39
C LYS A 145 21.30 -14.95 -15.04
N THR A 146 20.72 -14.45 -16.13
CA THR A 146 21.27 -13.37 -16.94
C THR A 146 21.15 -11.99 -16.28
N ILE A 147 20.01 -11.70 -15.64
CA ILE A 147 19.78 -10.37 -15.04
C ILE A 147 20.36 -10.25 -13.64
N LYS A 148 20.55 -11.35 -12.91
CA LYS A 148 21.07 -11.36 -11.52
C LYS A 148 22.33 -10.51 -11.33
N PRO A 149 23.36 -10.57 -12.20
CA PRO A 149 24.56 -9.73 -12.08
C PRO A 149 24.31 -8.24 -12.35
N CYS A 150 23.16 -7.87 -12.93
CA CYS A 150 22.79 -6.50 -13.28
C CYS A 150 21.77 -5.87 -12.31
N LEU A 151 21.19 -6.66 -11.41
CA LEU A 151 20.22 -6.21 -10.41
C LEU A 151 20.88 -5.34 -9.34
N ILE A 152 20.19 -4.31 -8.84
CA ILE A 152 20.69 -3.47 -7.72
C ILE A 152 20.84 -4.26 -6.43
N GLN A 153 20.10 -5.36 -6.29
CA GLN A 153 20.25 -6.32 -5.21
C GLN A 153 21.67 -6.92 -5.20
N THR A 154 22.34 -6.98 -6.35
CA THR A 154 23.69 -7.53 -6.51
C THR A 154 24.77 -6.44 -6.62
N LEU A 155 24.52 -5.39 -7.41
CA LEU A 155 25.52 -4.35 -7.73
C LEU A 155 25.52 -3.13 -6.81
N GLU A 156 24.52 -3.02 -5.93
CA GLU A 156 24.19 -1.78 -5.19
C GLU A 156 23.56 -0.67 -6.05
N LYS A 157 22.88 0.25 -5.38
CA LYS A 157 22.17 1.36 -6.03
C LYS A 157 23.14 2.40 -6.60
N ALA A 158 24.17 2.77 -5.85
CA ALA A 158 25.10 3.85 -6.19
C ALA A 158 25.81 3.61 -7.51
N SER A 159 26.26 2.38 -7.77
CA SER A 159 26.89 1.99 -9.04
C SER A 159 25.99 2.24 -10.25
N ILE A 160 24.68 1.94 -10.15
CA ILE A 160 23.74 2.19 -11.25
C ILE A 160 23.43 3.68 -11.39
N GLU A 161 23.31 4.41 -10.27
CA GLU A 161 23.08 5.85 -10.33
C GLU A 161 24.23 6.60 -11.00
N GLU A 162 25.48 6.20 -10.71
CA GLU A 162 26.67 6.74 -11.36
C GLU A 162 26.74 6.37 -12.86
N GLU A 163 26.52 5.09 -13.20
CA GLU A 163 26.57 4.62 -14.60
C GLU A 163 25.57 5.35 -15.51
N PHE A 164 24.40 5.72 -14.96
CA PHE A 164 23.31 6.32 -15.72
C PHE A 164 23.06 7.80 -15.41
N ASP A 165 23.94 8.45 -14.66
CA ASP A 165 23.82 9.88 -14.26
C ASP A 165 22.45 10.20 -13.66
N SER A 166 21.99 9.35 -12.73
CA SER A 166 20.71 9.52 -12.04
C SER A 166 20.87 10.36 -10.77
N LYS A 167 20.00 11.37 -10.62
CA LYS A 167 19.90 12.14 -9.36
C LYS A 167 19.27 11.31 -8.25
N PRO A 168 19.54 11.62 -6.96
CA PRO A 168 18.82 11.04 -5.83
C PRO A 168 17.31 11.25 -5.97
N MET A 169 16.58 10.15 -6.00
CA MET A 169 15.13 10.16 -6.22
C MET A 169 14.35 10.51 -4.95
N ALA A 170 13.13 10.99 -5.12
CA ALA A 170 12.25 11.36 -4.01
C ALA A 170 11.30 10.22 -3.62
N TYR A 171 10.97 10.18 -2.34
CA TYR A 171 9.87 9.44 -1.75
C TYR A 171 8.97 10.46 -1.05
N PHE A 172 7.68 10.53 -1.36
CA PHE A 172 6.78 11.51 -0.74
C PHE A 172 5.83 10.84 0.24
N ALA A 173 5.63 11.46 1.38
CA ALA A 173 4.60 11.10 2.35
C ALA A 173 4.08 12.37 3.03
N SER A 174 2.88 12.33 3.61
CA SER A 174 2.36 13.45 4.40
C SER A 174 3.31 13.78 5.57
N ALA A 175 3.41 15.04 5.97
CA ALA A 175 4.22 15.50 7.09
C ALA A 175 3.91 14.79 8.43
N THR A 176 2.72 14.20 8.55
CA THR A 176 2.32 13.35 9.68
C THR A 176 2.69 11.88 9.50
N MET A 177 3.66 11.56 8.64
CA MET A 177 4.12 10.19 8.40
C MET A 177 4.67 9.54 9.67
N HIS A 178 4.43 8.25 9.79
CA HIS A 178 5.02 7.44 10.86
C HIS A 178 6.54 7.38 10.71
N TYR A 179 7.28 7.35 11.81
CA TYR A 179 8.75 7.34 11.83
C TYR A 179 9.35 6.13 11.06
N SER A 180 8.57 5.09 10.78
CA SER A 180 9.02 3.93 9.99
C SER A 180 9.48 4.33 8.58
N TRP A 181 8.93 5.40 8.00
CA TRP A 181 9.28 5.84 6.64
C TRP A 181 10.72 6.35 6.52
N PRO A 182 11.17 7.37 7.28
CA PRO A 182 12.58 7.79 7.26
C PRO A 182 13.53 6.68 7.73
N LYS A 183 13.09 5.83 8.69
CA LYS A 183 13.87 4.66 9.12
C LYS A 183 14.05 3.65 7.99
N ALA A 184 12.99 3.33 7.25
CA ALA A 184 13.05 2.43 6.11
C ALA A 184 13.96 2.97 5.01
N ALA A 185 13.95 4.28 4.78
CA ALA A 185 14.85 4.90 3.81
C ALA A 185 16.32 4.79 4.23
N ALA A 186 16.62 4.94 5.53
CA ALA A 186 17.97 4.70 6.05
C ALA A 186 18.40 3.23 5.85
N VAL A 187 17.54 2.27 6.20
CA VAL A 187 17.84 0.82 6.07
C VAL A 187 18.00 0.39 4.60
N THR A 188 17.18 0.91 3.69
CA THR A 188 17.22 0.55 2.27
C THR A 188 18.32 1.28 1.47
N GLY A 189 19.11 2.15 2.11
CA GLY A 189 20.15 2.95 1.44
C GLY A 189 19.59 4.04 0.52
N ILE A 190 18.33 4.44 0.70
CA ILE A 190 17.73 5.61 0.03
C ILE A 190 18.15 6.90 0.77
N GLY A 191 18.30 6.85 2.09
CA GLY A 191 18.61 8.01 2.94
C GLY A 191 17.36 8.79 3.33
N SER A 192 17.26 9.17 4.61
CA SER A 192 16.09 9.86 5.16
C SER A 192 15.80 11.21 4.50
N GLU A 193 16.83 11.93 4.05
CA GLU A 193 16.70 13.21 3.32
C GLU A 193 15.97 13.09 1.97
N ASN A 194 15.82 11.86 1.46
CA ASN A 194 15.06 11.58 0.25
C ASN A 194 13.59 11.22 0.53
N VAL A 195 13.19 11.13 1.81
CA VAL A 195 11.79 11.03 2.24
C VAL A 195 11.28 12.43 2.55
N LEU A 196 10.63 13.02 1.55
CA LEU A 196 10.16 14.40 1.59
C LEU A 196 8.73 14.45 2.14
N ALA A 197 8.56 15.26 3.17
CA ALA A 197 7.25 15.57 3.74
C ALA A 197 6.46 16.48 2.80
N VAL A 198 5.22 16.12 2.53
CA VAL A 198 4.20 16.97 1.90
C VAL A 198 3.40 17.63 3.01
N ASP A 199 3.12 18.92 2.90
CA ASP A 199 2.33 19.64 3.90
C ASP A 199 0.93 19.03 4.10
N VAL A 200 0.30 19.37 5.22
CA VAL A 200 -1.04 18.90 5.57
C VAL A 200 -2.04 20.04 5.69
N ASP A 201 -3.30 19.72 5.42
CA ASP A 201 -4.43 20.62 5.63
C ASP A 201 -4.80 20.75 7.12
N ASN A 202 -5.78 21.60 7.42
CA ASN A 202 -6.30 21.81 8.79
C ASN A 202 -6.94 20.55 9.42
N SER A 203 -7.14 19.47 8.65
CA SER A 203 -7.60 18.17 9.15
C SER A 203 -6.46 17.15 9.24
N ALA A 204 -5.20 17.59 9.19
CA ALA A 204 -3.99 16.78 9.20
C ALA A 204 -3.93 15.74 8.06
N ARG A 205 -4.58 16.02 6.92
CA ARG A 205 -4.51 15.20 5.70
C ARG A 205 -3.53 15.83 4.72
N MET A 206 -2.86 15.03 3.90
CA MET A 206 -1.99 15.51 2.83
C MET A 206 -2.65 16.63 2.00
N ASP A 207 -1.97 17.78 1.89
CA ASP A 207 -2.36 18.83 0.96
C ASP A 207 -1.95 18.41 -0.47
N VAL A 208 -2.96 18.10 -1.27
CA VAL A 208 -2.78 17.65 -2.64
C VAL A 208 -2.16 18.75 -3.51
N ASN A 209 -2.42 20.02 -3.23
CA ASN A 209 -1.81 21.12 -3.98
C ASN A 209 -0.31 21.19 -3.72
N ASP A 210 0.10 20.91 -2.49
CA ASP A 210 1.51 20.87 -2.12
C ASP A 210 2.23 19.66 -2.75
N LEU A 211 1.58 18.49 -2.74
CA LEU A 211 2.04 17.32 -3.51
C LEU A 211 2.26 17.68 -5.00
N GLU A 212 1.33 18.39 -5.61
CA GLU A 212 1.46 18.82 -7.02
C GLU A 212 2.69 19.73 -7.24
N LYS A 213 2.97 20.66 -6.31
CA LYS A 213 4.16 21.53 -6.40
C LYS A 213 5.44 20.70 -6.35
N HIS A 214 5.54 19.78 -5.41
CA HIS A 214 6.70 18.88 -5.29
C HIS A 214 6.90 18.02 -6.53
N LEU A 215 5.83 17.46 -7.11
CA LEU A 215 5.91 16.69 -8.34
C LEU A 215 6.32 17.54 -9.54
N GLU A 216 5.86 18.79 -9.61
CA GLU A 216 6.25 19.74 -10.66
C GLU A 216 7.73 20.14 -10.54
N GLU A 217 8.23 20.34 -9.32
CA GLU A 217 9.66 20.57 -9.06
C GLU A 217 10.51 19.37 -9.45
N CYS A 218 10.06 18.15 -9.12
CA CYS A 218 10.70 16.92 -9.54
C CYS A 218 10.80 16.81 -11.06
N LEU A 219 9.71 17.13 -11.78
CA LEU A 219 9.67 17.15 -13.23
C LEU A 219 10.66 18.18 -13.81
N LYS A 220 10.64 19.43 -13.32
CA LYS A 220 11.54 20.50 -13.77
C LYS A 220 13.02 20.15 -13.55
N ASN A 221 13.33 19.47 -12.46
CA ASN A 221 14.69 19.15 -12.07
C ASN A 221 15.18 17.77 -12.54
N ASN A 222 14.39 17.02 -13.32
CA ASN A 222 14.65 15.63 -13.70
C ASN A 222 14.95 14.73 -12.48
N ARG A 223 14.24 14.94 -11.36
CA ARG A 223 14.34 14.11 -10.15
C ARG A 223 13.19 13.11 -10.15
N ALA A 224 13.49 11.83 -10.40
CA ALA A 224 12.46 10.80 -10.42
C ALA A 224 11.92 10.49 -9.01
N VAL A 225 10.74 9.86 -8.96
CA VAL A 225 9.99 9.59 -7.73
C VAL A 225 9.82 8.08 -7.59
N TYR A 226 10.25 7.51 -6.46
CA TYR A 226 10.02 6.10 -6.15
C TYR A 226 8.53 5.86 -5.92
N ALA A 227 7.97 6.55 -4.93
CA ALA A 227 6.60 6.40 -4.52
C ALA A 227 6.04 7.66 -3.86
N VAL A 228 4.70 7.72 -3.83
CA VAL A 228 3.91 8.61 -2.97
C VAL A 228 3.15 7.71 -1.98
N VAL A 229 3.22 8.05 -0.70
CA VAL A 229 2.53 7.36 0.39
C VAL A 229 1.30 8.15 0.78
N ALA A 230 0.13 7.55 0.63
CA ALA A 230 -1.11 8.04 1.22
C ALA A 230 -1.31 7.39 2.59
N ILE A 231 -1.44 8.19 3.63
CA ILE A 231 -1.67 7.72 5.00
C ILE A 231 -3.16 7.52 5.21
N ILE A 232 -3.56 6.29 5.49
CA ILE A 232 -4.94 5.91 5.76
C ILE A 232 -5.02 5.67 7.27
N GLY A 233 -5.31 6.74 8.01
CA GLY A 233 -5.33 6.72 9.47
C GLY A 233 -3.99 7.10 10.10
N SER A 234 -3.63 8.40 10.07
CA SER A 234 -2.41 8.93 10.71
C SER A 234 -2.33 8.58 12.19
N THR A 235 -1.14 8.33 12.72
CA THR A 235 -0.91 7.92 14.10
C THR A 235 -1.52 8.87 15.13
N GLU A 236 -1.29 10.17 14.99
CA GLU A 236 -1.68 11.16 16.01
C GLU A 236 -3.15 11.60 15.90
N HIS A 237 -3.66 11.76 14.67
CA HIS A 237 -4.97 12.38 14.42
C HIS A 237 -6.04 11.43 13.87
N GLY A 238 -5.66 10.20 13.49
CA GLY A 238 -6.52 9.30 12.71
C GLY A 238 -6.93 9.88 11.34
N ALA A 239 -6.20 10.86 10.80
CA ALA A 239 -6.51 11.49 9.53
C ALA A 239 -6.38 10.50 8.37
N CYS A 240 -7.26 10.64 7.37
CA CYS A 240 -7.24 9.81 6.17
C CYS A 240 -6.96 10.71 4.98
N ASP A 241 -5.82 10.49 4.33
CA ASP A 241 -5.39 11.26 3.17
C ASP A 241 -6.39 11.12 2.01
N PRO A 242 -6.58 12.17 1.20
CA PRO A 242 -7.58 12.21 0.13
C PRO A 242 -7.17 11.36 -1.08
N LEU A 243 -7.21 10.03 -0.95
CA LEU A 243 -6.64 9.08 -1.91
C LEU A 243 -7.18 9.25 -3.34
N LYS A 244 -8.49 9.55 -3.50
CA LYS A 244 -9.09 9.88 -4.80
C LYS A 244 -8.36 11.03 -5.51
N HIS A 245 -8.03 12.08 -4.77
CA HIS A 245 -7.35 13.26 -5.32
C HIS A 245 -5.89 12.94 -5.62
N ILE A 246 -5.21 12.15 -4.77
CA ILE A 246 -3.85 11.67 -5.02
C ILE A 246 -3.77 10.82 -6.29
N VAL A 247 -4.74 9.91 -6.51
CA VAL A 247 -4.85 9.12 -7.76
C VAL A 247 -5.04 10.03 -8.97
N THR A 248 -5.88 11.06 -8.85
CA THR A 248 -6.09 12.06 -9.92
C THR A 248 -4.78 12.79 -10.27
N VAL A 249 -4.01 13.20 -9.27
CA VAL A 249 -2.68 13.80 -9.44
C VAL A 249 -1.71 12.82 -10.11
N ARG A 250 -1.68 11.55 -9.67
CA ARG A 250 -0.85 10.51 -10.29
C ARG A 250 -1.12 10.39 -11.79
N GLU A 251 -2.39 10.33 -12.20
CA GLU A 251 -2.74 10.21 -13.62
C GLU A 251 -2.41 11.50 -14.41
N LYS A 252 -2.56 12.68 -13.79
CA LYS A 252 -2.14 13.96 -14.37
C LYS A 252 -0.64 13.99 -14.65
N TYR A 253 0.19 13.57 -13.70
CA TYR A 253 1.65 13.60 -13.83
C TYR A 253 2.19 12.44 -14.68
N ARG A 254 1.50 11.30 -14.73
CA ARG A 254 1.79 10.22 -15.69
C ARG A 254 1.74 10.74 -17.12
N LYS A 255 0.71 11.52 -17.47
CA LYS A 255 0.61 12.17 -18.79
C LYS A 255 1.74 13.17 -19.09
N LYS A 256 2.41 13.69 -18.05
CA LYS A 256 3.60 14.55 -18.15
C LYS A 256 4.92 13.76 -18.13
N GLY A 257 4.88 12.43 -18.14
CA GLY A 257 6.07 11.58 -18.13
C GLY A 257 6.67 11.30 -16.75
N VAL A 258 5.90 11.52 -15.67
CA VAL A 258 6.31 11.19 -14.29
C VAL A 258 5.53 9.99 -13.77
N SER A 259 6.22 8.95 -13.34
CA SER A 259 5.62 7.72 -12.85
C SER A 259 6.22 7.30 -11.51
N PHE A 260 5.35 6.89 -10.59
CA PHE A 260 5.70 6.44 -9.25
C PHE A 260 4.74 5.38 -8.74
N VAL A 261 5.18 4.61 -7.74
CA VAL A 261 4.31 3.69 -7.00
C VAL A 261 3.41 4.51 -6.06
N LEU A 262 2.13 4.16 -5.98
CA LEU A 262 1.25 4.70 -4.95
C LEU A 262 1.14 3.64 -3.85
N HIS A 263 1.63 3.94 -2.66
CA HIS A 263 1.49 3.07 -1.49
C HIS A 263 0.44 3.66 -0.54
N ALA A 264 -0.40 2.81 0.05
CA ALA A 264 -1.26 3.22 1.17
C ALA A 264 -0.69 2.68 2.48
N ASP A 265 -0.26 3.59 3.36
CA ASP A 265 0.02 3.25 4.76
C ASP A 265 -1.31 3.17 5.50
N GLY A 266 -1.94 2.00 5.40
CA GLY A 266 -3.21 1.70 6.05
C GLY A 266 -3.06 0.82 7.27
N ALA A 267 -1.90 0.87 7.94
CA ALA A 267 -1.65 0.08 9.14
C ALA A 267 -2.81 0.22 10.14
N TRP A 268 -3.29 1.45 10.36
CA TRP A 268 -4.47 1.72 11.19
C TRP A 268 -5.79 1.76 10.42
N GLY A 269 -5.79 2.26 9.18
CA GLY A 269 -7.03 2.61 8.48
C GLY A 269 -7.67 1.50 7.64
N THR A 270 -6.93 0.48 7.24
CA THR A 270 -7.41 -0.50 6.25
C THR A 270 -8.62 -1.29 6.75
N TYR A 271 -8.65 -1.71 8.01
CA TYR A 271 -9.80 -2.46 8.56
C TYR A 271 -11.10 -1.64 8.64
N PHE A 272 -11.06 -0.32 8.54
CA PHE A 272 -12.28 0.48 8.45
C PHE A 272 -13.06 0.23 7.14
N MET A 273 -12.44 -0.40 6.13
CA MET A 273 -13.14 -0.93 4.95
C MET A 273 -14.27 -1.89 5.31
N THR A 274 -14.17 -2.58 6.45
CA THR A 274 -15.22 -3.49 6.94
C THR A 274 -16.51 -2.77 7.31
N THR A 275 -16.47 -1.45 7.54
CA THR A 275 -17.66 -0.63 7.83
C THR A 275 -18.43 -0.25 6.57
N ILE A 276 -17.85 -0.48 5.39
CA ILE A 276 -18.47 -0.26 4.09
C ILE A 276 -18.99 -1.61 3.59
N SER A 277 -20.30 -1.67 3.30
CA SER A 277 -20.92 -2.88 2.77
C SER A 277 -20.22 -3.33 1.48
N PRO A 278 -19.98 -4.64 1.28
CA PRO A 278 -19.26 -5.16 0.10
C PRO A 278 -19.78 -4.61 -1.24
N GLU A 279 -21.10 -4.50 -1.40
CA GLU A 279 -21.76 -3.98 -2.60
C GLU A 279 -21.50 -2.49 -2.88
N HIS A 280 -20.98 -1.75 -1.90
CA HIS A 280 -20.70 -0.32 -2.00
C HIS A 280 -19.20 0.01 -2.00
N ARG A 281 -18.31 -0.98 -1.86
CA ARG A 281 -16.86 -0.75 -1.80
C ARG A 281 -16.27 -0.21 -3.10
N THR A 282 -16.88 -0.53 -4.24
CA THR A 282 -16.44 -0.08 -5.57
C THR A 282 -17.00 1.29 -5.94
N VAL A 283 -18.19 1.65 -5.44
CA VAL A 283 -18.84 2.94 -5.73
C VAL A 283 -19.43 3.50 -4.44
N ILE A 284 -18.67 4.37 -3.79
CA ILE A 284 -19.07 5.03 -2.54
C ILE A 284 -20.06 6.16 -2.85
N ARG A 285 -21.31 5.99 -2.42
CA ARG A 285 -22.37 6.99 -2.58
C ARG A 285 -22.53 7.83 -1.32
N PRO A 286 -22.96 9.10 -1.43
CA PRO A 286 -23.29 9.91 -0.27
C PRO A 286 -24.31 9.19 0.63
N PRO A 287 -24.15 9.26 1.96
CA PRO A 287 -25.05 8.56 2.87
C PRO A 287 -26.48 9.08 2.73
N GLN A 288 -27.43 8.17 2.49
CA GLN A 288 -28.85 8.48 2.58
C GLN A 288 -29.27 8.40 4.05
N ARG A 289 -29.69 9.53 4.63
CA ARG A 289 -30.18 9.58 6.01
C ARG A 289 -31.52 8.85 6.10
N LYS A 290 -31.52 7.62 6.61
CA LYS A 290 -32.75 6.97 7.07
C LYS A 290 -32.93 7.24 8.56
N ILE A 291 -34.01 7.94 8.91
CA ILE A 291 -34.44 8.07 10.31
C ILE A 291 -35.04 6.71 10.69
N LEU A 292 -34.36 5.97 11.56
CA LEU A 292 -34.92 4.75 12.13
C LEU A 292 -36.05 5.15 13.08
N ALA A 293 -37.29 4.73 12.77
CA ALA A 293 -38.44 4.96 13.64
C ALA A 293 -38.46 3.93 14.78
N GLY A 294 -38.62 4.39 16.02
CA GLY A 294 -38.78 3.54 17.21
C GLY A 294 -38.02 4.06 18.43
N LYS A 295 -38.48 3.69 19.64
CA LYS A 295 -37.71 3.93 20.86
C LYS A 295 -36.51 2.98 20.88
N PRO A 296 -35.27 3.48 21.11
CA PRO A 296 -34.12 2.61 21.27
C PRO A 296 -34.36 1.65 22.45
N LYS A 297 -34.04 0.37 22.26
CA LYS A 297 -34.06 -0.62 23.34
C LYS A 297 -33.11 -0.18 24.46
N ASP A 298 -33.38 -0.58 25.70
CA ASP A 298 -32.41 -0.42 26.78
C ASP A 298 -31.08 -1.09 26.38
N ASN A 299 -29.95 -0.37 26.53
CA ASN A 299 -28.62 -0.72 26.03
C ASN A 299 -28.35 -0.58 24.51
N TYR A 300 -29.20 0.12 23.76
CA TYR A 300 -28.89 0.45 22.36
C TYR A 300 -27.65 1.36 22.25
N VAL A 301 -26.66 0.92 21.46
CA VAL A 301 -25.50 1.72 21.09
C VAL A 301 -25.59 2.04 19.59
N PRO A 302 -25.75 3.32 19.20
CA PRO A 302 -25.88 3.69 17.80
C PRO A 302 -24.56 3.50 17.05
N THR A 303 -24.69 3.05 15.81
CA THR A 303 -23.60 2.93 14.84
C THR A 303 -23.48 4.23 14.05
N LEU A 304 -22.33 4.91 14.10
CA LEU A 304 -22.06 6.10 13.29
C LEU A 304 -21.31 5.69 12.01
N PRO A 305 -21.73 6.20 10.83
CA PRO A 305 -21.00 5.95 9.60
C PRO A 305 -19.68 6.71 9.57
N LEU A 306 -18.75 6.27 8.71
CA LEU A 306 -17.58 7.06 8.33
C LEU A 306 -18.02 8.39 7.70
N LYS A 307 -17.16 9.41 7.82
CA LYS A 307 -17.24 10.59 6.94
C LYS A 307 -17.24 10.15 5.48
N PHE A 308 -18.01 10.84 4.65
CA PHE A 308 -18.13 10.50 3.23
C PHE A 308 -16.78 10.57 2.51
N GLU A 309 -15.96 11.57 2.84
CA GLU A 309 -14.62 11.77 2.27
C GLU A 309 -13.66 10.64 2.66
N THR A 310 -13.78 10.14 3.90
CA THR A 310 -13.01 8.98 4.39
C THR A 310 -13.46 7.71 3.67
N ALA A 311 -14.77 7.46 3.58
CA ALA A 311 -15.31 6.31 2.87
C ALA A 311 -14.92 6.34 1.38
N GLN A 312 -14.96 7.53 0.76
CA GLN A 312 -14.51 7.72 -0.62
C GLN A 312 -13.03 7.40 -0.76
N SER A 313 -12.16 7.92 0.11
CA SER A 313 -10.71 7.65 0.04
C SER A 313 -10.41 6.15 0.22
N LEU A 314 -11.09 5.50 1.16
CA LEU A 314 -11.04 4.06 1.37
C LEU A 314 -11.45 3.25 0.12
N GLY A 315 -12.46 3.70 -0.64
CA GLY A 315 -12.86 3.09 -1.90
C GLY A 315 -11.81 3.14 -3.03
N TYR A 316 -10.76 3.97 -2.89
CA TYR A 316 -9.64 4.07 -3.83
C TYR A 316 -8.41 3.27 -3.37
N LEU A 317 -8.50 2.46 -2.31
CA LEU A 317 -7.39 1.59 -1.90
C LEU A 317 -6.97 0.62 -3.00
N SER A 318 -7.91 0.14 -3.80
CA SER A 318 -7.65 -0.73 -4.97
C SER A 318 -6.78 -0.05 -6.04
N ASP A 319 -6.63 1.28 -6.03
CA ASP A 319 -5.75 2.01 -6.94
C ASP A 319 -4.28 2.06 -6.51
N CYS A 320 -3.97 1.66 -5.27
CA CYS A 320 -2.61 1.57 -4.77
C CYS A 320 -1.86 0.36 -5.37
N GLY A 321 -0.55 0.49 -5.58
CA GLY A 321 0.31 -0.62 -5.97
C GLY A 321 0.64 -1.56 -4.81
N SER A 322 0.70 -1.00 -3.59
CA SER A 322 0.83 -1.77 -2.36
C SER A 322 0.14 -1.09 -1.18
N ILE A 323 -0.22 -1.88 -0.16
CA ILE A 323 -0.94 -1.42 1.03
C ILE A 323 -0.37 -2.10 2.27
N THR A 324 0.00 -1.32 3.27
CA THR A 324 0.30 -1.84 4.62
C THR A 324 -1.00 -1.94 5.42
N VAL A 325 -1.15 -3.01 6.21
CA VAL A 325 -2.31 -3.26 7.08
C VAL A 325 -1.87 -3.96 8.36
N ASP A 326 -2.30 -3.49 9.52
CA ASP A 326 -1.93 -4.13 10.79
C ASP A 326 -3.15 -4.79 11.46
N PRO A 327 -3.26 -6.11 11.37
CA PRO A 327 -4.19 -6.85 12.21
C PRO A 327 -4.08 -6.57 13.71
N HIS A 328 -2.87 -6.40 14.24
CA HIS A 328 -2.68 -6.14 15.68
C HIS A 328 -3.11 -4.73 16.13
N LYS A 329 -3.54 -3.87 15.19
CA LYS A 329 -4.01 -2.52 15.45
C LYS A 329 -5.54 -2.50 15.41
N SER A 330 -6.08 -2.12 14.26
CA SER A 330 -7.51 -2.06 14.01
C SER A 330 -8.04 -3.41 13.51
N GLY A 331 -7.29 -4.51 13.57
CA GLY A 331 -7.84 -5.85 13.35
C GLY A 331 -8.23 -6.57 14.66
N TYR A 332 -7.84 -6.02 15.81
CA TYR A 332 -7.97 -6.62 17.15
C TYR A 332 -7.27 -7.97 17.33
N THR A 333 -6.21 -8.22 16.57
CA THR A 333 -5.33 -9.36 16.78
C THR A 333 -4.29 -9.05 17.86
N GLN A 334 -3.78 -10.06 18.55
CA GLN A 334 -2.63 -9.90 19.43
C GLN A 334 -1.34 -9.66 18.62
N TYR A 335 -0.45 -8.84 19.16
CA TYR A 335 0.91 -8.74 18.63
C TYR A 335 1.62 -10.11 18.66
N PRO A 336 2.53 -10.39 17.70
CA PRO A 336 2.81 -9.63 16.46
C PRO A 336 1.87 -10.02 15.31
N ALA A 337 1.38 -9.03 14.55
CA ALA A 337 0.65 -9.23 13.30
C ALA A 337 0.53 -7.92 12.49
N GLY A 338 1.48 -7.71 11.58
CA GLY A 338 1.41 -6.76 10.47
C GLY A 338 1.04 -7.45 9.16
N GLY A 339 1.01 -6.70 8.06
CA GLY A 339 0.71 -7.26 6.75
C GLY A 339 0.98 -6.28 5.61
N LEU A 340 1.37 -6.86 4.47
CA LEU A 340 1.65 -6.14 3.24
C LEU A 340 0.90 -6.78 2.09
N LEU A 341 0.21 -5.96 1.31
CA LEU A 341 -0.55 -6.36 0.13
C LEU A 341 0.08 -5.72 -1.10
N TYR A 342 0.16 -6.48 -2.20
CA TYR A 342 0.53 -6.03 -3.52
C TYR A 342 -0.64 -6.22 -4.49
N ARG A 343 -0.95 -5.17 -5.24
CA ARG A 343 -1.93 -5.20 -6.36
C ARG A 343 -1.36 -5.88 -7.63
N ASP A 344 -0.19 -6.46 -7.52
CA ASP A 344 0.40 -7.28 -8.56
C ASP A 344 1.41 -8.17 -7.87
N GLN A 345 1.11 -9.47 -7.80
CA GLN A 345 1.95 -10.44 -7.11
C GLN A 345 3.39 -10.46 -7.65
N ARG A 346 3.61 -10.00 -8.89
CA ARG A 346 4.96 -9.91 -9.46
C ARG A 346 5.87 -8.97 -8.66
N MET A 347 5.32 -8.01 -7.92
CA MET A 347 6.10 -7.13 -7.04
C MET A 347 6.88 -7.90 -5.97
N ARG A 348 6.37 -9.03 -5.47
CA ARG A 348 7.04 -9.83 -4.42
C ARG A 348 8.37 -10.44 -4.89
N TYR A 349 8.57 -10.61 -6.20
CA TYR A 349 9.85 -11.10 -6.74
C TYR A 349 10.92 -10.01 -6.80
N LEU A 350 10.55 -8.74 -6.63
CA LEU A 350 11.53 -7.66 -6.58
C LEU A 350 12.32 -7.67 -5.28
N VAL A 351 11.79 -8.26 -4.19
CA VAL A 351 12.52 -8.44 -2.92
C VAL A 351 13.33 -9.73 -2.88
N THR A 352 13.46 -10.42 -4.02
CA THR A 352 14.26 -11.65 -4.14
C THR A 352 15.23 -11.55 -5.33
N TRP A 353 16.02 -12.60 -5.55
CA TRP A 353 16.78 -12.83 -6.78
C TRP A 353 16.10 -13.83 -7.72
N THR A 354 14.82 -14.14 -7.50
CA THR A 354 14.06 -15.10 -8.30
C THR A 354 13.14 -14.38 -9.29
N SER A 355 12.94 -14.99 -10.46
CA SER A 355 11.89 -14.56 -11.40
C SER A 355 10.58 -15.26 -11.06
N PRO A 356 9.40 -14.69 -11.40
CA PRO A 356 8.13 -15.37 -11.22
C PRO A 356 8.12 -16.67 -12.02
N ILE A 357 8.27 -17.83 -11.35
CA ILE A 357 8.26 -19.13 -12.02
C ILE A 357 6.80 -19.49 -12.32
N VAL A 358 6.52 -19.87 -13.58
CA VAL A 358 5.19 -20.36 -13.98
C VAL A 358 4.81 -21.53 -13.06
N TYR A 359 3.68 -21.35 -12.38
CA TYR A 359 2.93 -22.28 -11.54
C TYR A 359 3.50 -23.69 -11.38
N ARG A 360 3.97 -24.01 -10.17
CA ARG A 360 4.09 -25.41 -9.73
C ARG A 360 2.82 -25.80 -8.96
N ASN A 361 2.38 -27.04 -9.11
CA ASN A 361 1.30 -27.64 -8.30
C ASN A 361 1.72 -27.91 -6.84
N GLU A 362 2.82 -27.33 -6.38
CA GLU A 362 3.36 -27.48 -5.03
C GLU A 362 3.11 -26.20 -4.24
N PRO A 363 2.79 -26.29 -2.93
CA PRO A 363 2.63 -25.12 -2.09
C PRO A 363 3.94 -24.32 -2.04
N GLU A 364 3.84 -23.03 -2.36
CA GLU A 364 4.98 -22.13 -2.49
C GLU A 364 5.48 -21.68 -1.10
N ASN A 365 6.80 -21.65 -0.90
CA ASN A 365 7.40 -21.10 0.32
C ASN A 365 7.10 -19.59 0.38
N ILE A 366 6.30 -19.16 1.35
CA ILE A 366 5.89 -17.74 1.45
C ILE A 366 6.98 -16.86 2.07
N GLY A 367 7.80 -17.43 2.96
CA GLY A 367 8.83 -16.68 3.70
C GLY A 367 9.98 -16.14 2.85
N VAL A 368 10.18 -16.63 1.63
CA VAL A 368 11.25 -16.08 0.74
C VAL A 368 10.90 -14.72 0.15
N TYR A 369 9.64 -14.30 0.25
CA TYR A 369 9.13 -13.03 -0.28
C TYR A 369 9.02 -11.94 0.78
N SER A 370 9.68 -12.12 1.93
CA SER A 370 9.72 -11.18 3.04
C SER A 370 11.18 -10.80 3.35
N ILE A 371 11.36 -9.68 4.05
CA ILE A 371 12.64 -9.37 4.70
C ILE A 371 12.90 -10.30 5.90
N GLU A 372 11.84 -10.86 6.47
CA GLU A 372 11.88 -11.77 7.59
C GLU A 372 12.25 -13.19 7.11
N GLY A 373 12.80 -14.00 8.03
CA GLY A 373 13.06 -15.42 7.81
C GLY A 373 12.04 -16.28 8.54
N SER A 374 12.43 -16.77 9.72
CA SER A 374 11.53 -17.52 10.60
C SER A 374 10.40 -16.63 11.12
N ASN A 375 9.18 -16.85 10.65
CA ASN A 375 7.99 -16.13 11.11
C ASN A 375 7.03 -17.09 11.85
N LEU A 376 6.42 -16.60 12.93
CA LEU A 376 5.51 -17.35 13.78
C LEU A 376 4.07 -16.88 13.53
N VAL A 377 3.35 -17.63 12.70
CA VAL A 377 1.99 -17.27 12.26
C VAL A 377 0.90 -17.79 13.21
N LEU A 378 1.29 -18.23 14.42
CA LEU A 378 0.35 -18.69 15.43
C LEU A 378 -0.65 -17.60 15.88
N SER A 379 -0.32 -16.31 15.75
CA SER A 379 -1.28 -15.22 15.96
C SER A 379 -2.47 -15.28 15.00
N LEU A 380 -2.31 -15.87 13.81
CA LEU A 380 -3.38 -16.08 12.83
C LEU A 380 -4.22 -17.35 13.09
N CYS A 381 -3.78 -18.29 13.92
CA CYS A 381 -4.53 -19.52 14.20
C CYS A 381 -5.76 -19.29 15.11
N ASP A 382 -6.01 -18.05 15.53
CA ASP A 382 -6.96 -17.72 16.60
C ASP A 382 -8.46 -17.67 16.21
N ARG A 383 -8.86 -17.82 14.93
CA ARG A 383 -10.26 -18.02 14.41
C ARG A 383 -10.31 -17.86 12.87
N PRO A 384 -11.38 -18.23 12.13
CA PRO A 384 -11.50 -17.84 10.71
C PRO A 384 -11.56 -16.30 10.58
N TRP A 385 -10.57 -15.74 9.90
CA TRP A 385 -9.96 -14.46 10.26
C TRP A 385 -10.60 -13.22 9.63
N VAL A 386 -11.18 -13.29 8.43
CA VAL A 386 -11.82 -12.12 7.84
C VAL A 386 -13.35 -12.17 7.86
N GLU A 387 -14.01 -13.32 7.64
CA GLU A 387 -15.49 -13.35 7.62
C GLU A 387 -16.15 -13.03 8.98
N ARG A 388 -15.58 -13.52 10.09
CA ARG A 388 -16.13 -13.23 11.42
C ARG A 388 -15.67 -11.89 11.97
N ILE A 389 -14.47 -11.43 11.64
CA ILE A 389 -14.03 -10.07 11.99
C ILE A 389 -14.84 -9.06 11.17
N CYS A 390 -14.97 -9.17 9.85
CA CYS A 390 -15.75 -8.22 9.04
C CYS A 390 -17.22 -8.09 9.46
N SER A 391 -17.91 -9.20 9.77
CA SER A 391 -19.31 -9.14 10.22
C SER A 391 -19.46 -8.65 11.67
N ALA A 392 -18.40 -8.73 12.49
CA ALA A 392 -18.37 -8.26 13.87
C ALA A 392 -17.79 -6.85 14.02
N PHE A 393 -16.86 -6.42 13.17
CA PHE A 393 -16.04 -5.21 13.33
C PHE A 393 -16.85 -3.93 13.11
N GLY A 394 -17.71 -3.93 12.08
CA GLY A 394 -18.73 -2.91 11.92
C GLY A 394 -19.65 -2.79 13.14
N ARG A 395 -19.76 -3.83 13.98
CA ARG A 395 -20.50 -3.78 15.25
C ARG A 395 -19.59 -3.49 16.47
N LEU A 396 -18.34 -3.94 16.47
CA LEU A 396 -17.40 -3.91 17.61
C LEU A 396 -16.75 -2.54 17.80
N TYR A 397 -16.32 -1.88 16.72
CA TYR A 397 -15.72 -0.54 16.79
C TYR A 397 -16.72 0.50 17.33
N LEU A 398 -18.01 0.25 17.08
CA LEU A 398 -19.12 1.11 17.49
C LEU A 398 -19.53 0.90 18.95
N VAL A 399 -19.25 -0.28 19.52
CA VAL A 399 -19.40 -0.52 20.97
C VAL A 399 -18.35 0.24 21.79
N ARG A 400 -17.16 0.54 21.25
CA ARG A 400 -16.06 1.16 22.02
C ARG A 400 -16.13 2.69 22.14
N LEU A 401 -17.00 3.38 21.38
CA LEU A 401 -17.44 4.75 21.71
C LEU A 401 -18.07 4.83 23.12
N ARG A 402 -18.39 3.68 23.74
CA ARG A 402 -18.85 3.52 25.12
C ARG A 402 -17.72 3.46 26.17
N CYS A 403 -16.47 3.20 25.76
CA CYS A 403 -15.31 3.05 26.65
C CYS A 403 -14.43 4.30 26.78
N MET A 404 -14.67 5.35 25.98
CA MET A 404 -14.30 6.69 26.43
C MET A 404 -15.18 7.03 27.63
N PRO A 405 -14.63 7.58 28.74
CA PRO A 405 -15.38 7.71 29.98
C PRO A 405 -16.72 8.40 29.71
N SER A 406 -17.79 7.68 30.03
CA SER A 406 -19.20 8.07 29.95
C SER A 406 -19.55 9.13 30.99
N SER A 407 -18.71 10.16 31.17
CA SER A 407 -19.06 11.35 31.93
C SER A 407 -19.57 12.43 30.95
N PRO A 408 -20.73 13.04 31.22
CA PRO A 408 -21.18 14.24 30.50
C PRO A 408 -20.15 15.40 30.53
N ARG A 409 -19.17 15.34 31.45
CA ARG A 409 -18.06 16.31 31.55
C ARG A 409 -17.01 16.15 30.46
N PHE A 410 -16.82 14.96 29.89
CA PHE A 410 -15.78 14.73 28.87
C PHE A 410 -16.14 15.32 27.49
N ARG A 411 -17.44 15.51 27.18
CA ARG A 411 -17.88 16.16 25.94
C ARG A 411 -17.72 17.69 25.92
N GLN A 412 -17.54 18.32 27.08
CA GLN A 412 -17.47 19.78 27.20
C GLN A 412 -16.05 20.35 27.33
N HIS A 413 -15.02 19.50 27.50
CA HIS A 413 -13.68 19.97 27.93
C HIS A 413 -12.49 19.57 27.06
N GLN A 414 -12.69 19.03 25.86
CA GLN A 414 -11.62 19.03 24.86
C GLN A 414 -12.10 19.66 23.55
N PRO A 415 -11.32 20.59 22.96
CA PRO A 415 -11.61 21.11 21.64
C PRO A 415 -11.34 20.00 20.62
N THR A 416 -12.40 19.32 20.17
CA THR A 416 -12.54 18.73 18.82
C THR A 416 -11.42 17.81 18.26
N SER A 417 -10.43 17.37 19.02
CA SER A 417 -9.20 16.78 18.47
C SER A 417 -9.20 15.26 18.29
N LEU A 418 -10.13 14.51 18.90
CA LEU A 418 -10.20 13.04 18.77
C LEU A 418 -11.36 12.53 17.91
N LEU A 419 -12.16 13.43 17.32
CA LEU A 419 -13.40 13.11 16.59
C LEU A 419 -13.31 13.40 15.07
N PHE A 420 -12.10 13.36 14.50
CA PHE A 420 -11.89 13.79 13.12
C PHE A 420 -12.29 12.77 12.04
N LEU A 421 -12.63 11.52 12.41
CA LEU A 421 -13.13 10.51 11.46
C LEU A 421 -14.66 10.45 11.33
N LEU A 422 -15.43 11.12 12.20
CA LEU A 422 -16.85 10.77 12.41
C LEU A 422 -17.88 11.92 12.38
N THR A 423 -17.55 13.12 11.88
CA THR A 423 -18.53 14.24 11.87
C THR A 423 -18.57 15.06 10.58
N SER A 424 -19.76 15.18 9.99
CA SER A 424 -20.11 16.20 9.02
C SER A 424 -20.91 17.29 9.73
N SER A 425 -20.26 18.39 10.09
CA SER A 425 -20.97 19.61 10.48
C SER A 425 -20.16 20.82 10.00
N PRO A 426 -20.73 21.69 9.15
CA PRO A 426 -20.08 22.95 8.81
C PRO A 426 -20.05 23.87 10.03
N PRO A 427 -19.04 24.77 10.14
CA PRO A 427 -18.79 25.57 11.35
C PRO A 427 -19.87 26.62 11.69
N ASN A 428 -20.87 26.83 10.82
CA ASN A 428 -21.71 28.03 10.88
C ASN A 428 -22.95 27.97 11.81
N ARG A 429 -23.09 26.98 12.70
CA ARG A 429 -24.26 26.89 13.61
C ARG A 429 -23.97 27.12 15.09
N MET A 430 -22.72 27.36 15.49
CA MET A 430 -22.37 27.64 16.89
C MET A 430 -22.41 29.14 17.26
N GLU A 431 -22.35 30.07 16.30
CA GLU A 431 -22.37 31.51 16.64
C GLU A 431 -23.75 32.04 17.09
N GLU A 432 -24.85 31.50 16.58
CA GLU A 432 -26.20 31.98 16.96
C GLU A 432 -26.62 31.56 18.37
N THR A 433 -26.08 30.46 18.91
CA THR A 433 -26.43 29.98 20.25
C THR A 433 -25.67 30.69 21.37
N TRP A 434 -24.54 31.35 21.06
CA TRP A 434 -23.77 32.11 22.04
C TRP A 434 -24.26 33.56 22.24
N ARG A 435 -24.95 34.16 21.26
CA ARG A 435 -25.50 35.53 21.40
C ARG A 435 -26.75 35.62 22.28
N ARG A 436 -27.50 34.53 22.48
CA ARG A 436 -28.75 34.54 23.28
C ARG A 436 -28.58 34.38 24.80
N LYS A 437 -27.37 34.17 25.32
CA LYS A 437 -27.12 33.96 26.76
C LYS A 437 -26.49 35.14 27.51
N ARG A 438 -26.43 36.34 26.91
CA ARG A 438 -25.93 37.57 27.59
C ARG A 438 -27.02 38.56 28.02
N HIS A 439 -28.30 38.23 27.83
CA HIS A 439 -29.42 39.06 28.29
C HIS A 439 -30.48 38.20 28.97
N THR A 440 -30.21 37.84 30.23
CA THR A 440 -31.20 37.53 31.28
C THR A 440 -30.47 37.58 32.61
#